data_AF-A0A9X2HFJ6-F1
#
_entry.id   AF-A0A9X2HFJ6-F1
#
_cell.length_a   1.000
_cell.length_b   1.000
_cell.length_c   1.000
_cell.angle_alpha   90.00
_cell.angle_beta   90.00
_cell.angle_gamma   90.00
#
_symmetry.space_group_name_H-M   'P 1'
#
loop_
_entity.id
_entity.type
_entity.pdbx_description
1 polymer ?
#
loop_
_entity_poly.entity_id
_entity_poly.type
_entity_poly.pdbx_seq_one_letter_code
_entity_poly.pdbx_strand_id
1 'polypeptide(L)'
;MTTELTQPPTTARSRILAPTAALAGIALLLSGCGDGGGDETAPASEQDSQATEQTPTESVYQFDQARVDDDDDQEPFVASEGEVVVQLSDELKATIPEDGSVAIDHYTLSAKAFETGICRLDVDIAYTDGGEDALSAPRRHQDETPQANLHEAITDVEIEEDEVVDEVPSDAELENGMDYMTKDFSHATFVDECSENAEDDITSLGFPYSQKPSKMNSADSDIIRNFANVDIAVVAGTQGGQDGASIIVTGDTAAELSVTGEWAPPEY
;
A
#
# COMPACT_ATOMS: atom_id res chain seq x y z
N MET A 1 33.87 35.89 30.43
CA MET A 1 32.84 34.90 30.78
C MET A 1 32.47 34.25 29.47
N THR A 2 32.99 33.05 29.24
CA THR A 2 32.95 32.35 27.95
C THR A 2 32.17 31.07 28.22
N THR A 3 31.04 30.90 27.54
CA THR A 3 30.17 29.74 27.73
C THR A 3 30.55 28.70 26.69
N GLU A 4 31.06 27.55 27.14
CA GLU A 4 31.32 26.38 26.30
C GLU A 4 30.01 25.74 25.86
N LEU A 5 29.84 25.56 24.55
CA LEU A 5 28.79 24.73 23.95
C LEU A 5 29.25 23.27 24.01
N THR A 6 28.55 22.45 24.78
CA THR A 6 28.73 20.99 24.77
C THR A 6 27.89 20.41 23.64
N GLN A 7 28.52 19.88 22.60
CA GLN A 7 27.85 19.09 21.56
C GLN A 7 27.71 17.62 22.03
N PRO A 8 26.56 16.97 21.81
CA PRO A 8 26.43 15.54 22.08
C PRO A 8 27.21 14.69 21.05
N PRO A 9 27.68 13.48 21.43
CA PRO A 9 28.59 12.68 20.62
C PRO A 9 27.90 12.07 19.38
N THR A 10 28.42 12.39 18.20
CA THR A 10 28.10 11.71 16.94
C THR A 10 28.71 10.31 16.96
N THR A 11 27.88 9.28 17.15
CA THR A 11 28.32 7.89 17.04
C THR A 11 28.25 7.46 15.58
N ALA A 12 29.32 7.69 14.82
CA ALA A 12 29.48 7.08 13.50
C ALA A 12 29.74 5.57 13.68
N ARG A 13 28.76 4.71 13.42
CA ARG A 13 28.96 3.26 13.30
C ARG A 13 29.07 2.88 11.84
N SER A 14 30.27 2.48 11.45
CA SER A 14 30.59 1.86 10.17
C SER A 14 29.84 0.52 10.07
N ARG A 15 28.90 0.41 9.13
CA ARG A 15 28.24 -0.86 8.77
C ARG A 15 29.05 -1.54 7.65
N ILE A 16 29.43 -2.79 7.88
CA ILE A 16 30.00 -3.70 6.87
C ILE A 16 28.81 -4.40 6.23
N LEU A 17 28.58 -4.14 4.94
CA LEU A 17 27.58 -4.83 4.11
C LEU A 17 27.97 -6.31 3.94
N ALA A 18 27.01 -7.20 4.15
CA ALA A 18 27.05 -8.57 3.66
C ALA A 18 25.83 -8.78 2.74
N PRO A 19 26.01 -8.98 1.42
CA PRO A 19 24.88 -9.25 0.53
C PRO A 19 24.55 -10.75 0.56
N THR A 20 23.43 -11.13 1.17
CA THR A 20 22.86 -12.47 1.01
C THR A 20 21.79 -12.43 -0.10
N ALA A 21 22.26 -12.63 -1.33
CA ALA A 21 21.41 -13.01 -2.44
C ALA A 21 21.11 -14.52 -2.38
N ALA A 22 19.84 -14.91 -2.41
CA ALA A 22 19.44 -16.28 -2.69
C ALA A 22 18.06 -16.35 -3.37
N LEU A 23 18.04 -16.11 -4.69
CA LEU A 23 16.98 -16.57 -5.58
C LEU A 23 17.05 -18.10 -5.70
N ALA A 24 16.06 -18.80 -5.17
CA ALA A 24 15.90 -20.25 -5.36
C ALA A 24 15.13 -20.54 -6.65
N GLY A 25 15.86 -20.98 -7.68
CA GLY A 25 15.28 -21.45 -8.95
C GLY A 25 14.62 -22.82 -8.83
N ILE A 26 13.39 -22.95 -9.34
CA ILE A 26 12.69 -24.23 -9.49
C ILE A 26 13.01 -24.82 -10.87
N ALA A 27 13.66 -25.97 -10.88
CA ALA A 27 13.95 -26.77 -12.07
C ALA A 27 12.94 -27.92 -12.27
N LEU A 28 12.59 -28.13 -13.54
CA LEU A 28 11.70 -29.14 -14.13
C LEU A 28 11.91 -30.60 -13.70
N LEU A 29 10.82 -31.38 -13.67
CA LEU A 29 10.85 -32.82 -13.99
C LEU A 29 9.68 -33.22 -14.91
N LEU A 30 9.99 -33.40 -16.20
CA LEU A 30 9.25 -34.19 -17.18
C LEU A 30 9.76 -35.64 -17.13
N SER A 31 8.91 -36.62 -16.84
CA SER A 31 9.07 -38.00 -17.35
C SER A 31 7.79 -38.83 -17.13
N GLY A 32 7.28 -39.43 -18.20
CA GLY A 32 6.13 -40.34 -18.15
C GLY A 32 5.69 -40.80 -19.53
N CYS A 33 6.52 -41.62 -20.18
CA CYS A 33 6.20 -42.31 -21.44
C CYS A 33 5.91 -43.79 -21.12
N GLY A 34 4.77 -44.32 -21.55
CA GLY A 34 4.38 -45.73 -21.39
C GLY A 34 3.30 -46.13 -22.39
N ASP A 35 3.66 -47.01 -23.32
CA ASP A 35 2.94 -47.48 -24.52
C ASP A 35 1.96 -48.63 -24.24
N GLY A 36 0.86 -48.75 -25.00
CA GLY A 36 0.02 -49.96 -25.05
C GLY A 36 -1.39 -49.75 -25.65
N GLY A 37 -1.57 -50.12 -26.92
CA GLY A 37 -2.78 -49.84 -27.73
C GLY A 37 -4.02 -50.72 -27.55
N GLY A 38 -5.11 -50.28 -28.19
CA GLY A 38 -6.38 -50.99 -28.40
C GLY A 38 -7.44 -50.08 -29.03
N ASP A 39 -7.86 -50.41 -30.25
CA ASP A 39 -8.83 -49.70 -31.11
C ASP A 39 -10.29 -50.05 -30.70
N GLU A 40 -11.17 -49.05 -30.49
CA GLU A 40 -12.61 -49.16 -30.78
C GLU A 40 -13.30 -47.78 -30.72
N THR A 41 -14.34 -47.64 -31.54
CA THR A 41 -14.97 -46.39 -32.02
C THR A 41 -16.02 -45.81 -31.05
N ALA A 42 -15.90 -44.48 -30.77
CA ALA A 42 -16.90 -43.43 -30.49
C ALA A 42 -18.15 -43.72 -29.58
N PRO A 43 -18.57 -42.77 -28.70
CA PRO A 43 -19.07 -41.48 -29.17
C PRO A 43 -18.54 -40.27 -28.39
N ALA A 44 -18.73 -39.11 -29.03
CA ALA A 44 -18.52 -37.78 -28.51
C ALA A 44 -19.02 -37.65 -27.06
N SER A 45 -18.12 -37.25 -26.17
CA SER A 45 -18.47 -36.53 -24.96
C SER A 45 -17.98 -35.12 -25.16
N GLU A 46 -18.92 -34.19 -25.31
CA GLU A 46 -18.69 -32.77 -25.11
C GLU A 46 -18.10 -32.63 -23.69
N GLN A 47 -16.78 -32.53 -23.61
CA GLN A 47 -16.12 -31.99 -22.44
C GLN A 47 -16.37 -30.49 -22.53
N ASP A 48 -17.46 -30.07 -21.89
CA ASP A 48 -17.56 -28.75 -21.28
C ASP A 48 -16.27 -28.56 -20.47
N SER A 49 -15.31 -27.87 -21.07
CA SER A 49 -14.23 -27.23 -20.36
C SER A 49 -14.89 -26.15 -19.51
N GLN A 50 -15.37 -26.55 -18.33
CA GLN A 50 -15.51 -25.61 -17.22
C GLN A 50 -14.11 -25.06 -16.96
N ALA A 51 -13.83 -23.91 -17.59
CA ALA A 51 -12.92 -22.94 -17.02
C ALA A 51 -13.37 -22.78 -15.57
N THR A 52 -12.60 -23.36 -14.67
CA THR A 52 -12.74 -23.03 -13.26
C THR A 52 -12.34 -21.56 -13.24
N GLU A 53 -13.32 -20.68 -13.03
CA GLU A 53 -13.05 -19.28 -12.68
C GLU A 53 -12.12 -19.36 -11.47
N GLN A 54 -10.82 -19.22 -11.73
CA GLN A 54 -9.84 -19.06 -10.68
C GLN A 54 -10.18 -17.70 -10.09
N THR A 55 -10.89 -17.73 -8.96
CA THR A 55 -11.07 -16.55 -8.13
C THR A 55 -9.66 -15.96 -7.89
N PRO A 56 -9.45 -14.67 -8.14
CA PRO A 56 -8.16 -14.03 -7.87
C PRO A 56 -7.69 -14.42 -6.47
N THR A 57 -6.40 -14.76 -6.34
CA THR A 57 -5.81 -15.05 -5.04
C THR A 57 -5.66 -13.71 -4.32
N GLU A 58 -6.64 -13.34 -3.52
CA GLU A 58 -6.58 -12.15 -2.66
C GLU A 58 -5.54 -12.37 -1.57
N SER A 59 -4.59 -11.44 -1.45
CA SER A 59 -3.59 -11.43 -0.38
C SER A 59 -3.88 -10.29 0.58
N VAL A 60 -3.77 -10.52 1.89
CA VAL A 60 -4.09 -9.50 2.90
C VAL A 60 -2.83 -9.09 3.64
N TYR A 61 -2.53 -7.79 3.64
CA TYR A 61 -1.55 -7.17 4.51
C TYR A 61 -2.24 -6.56 5.72
N GLN A 62 -1.80 -6.98 6.91
CA GLN A 62 -2.10 -6.34 8.17
C GLN A 62 -0.77 -5.89 8.80
N PHE A 63 -0.80 -4.80 9.56
CA PHE A 63 0.38 -4.17 10.21
C PHE A 63 1.09 -5.05 11.26
N ASP A 64 0.85 -6.36 11.27
CA ASP A 64 1.55 -7.31 12.13
C ASP A 64 3.04 -7.41 11.78
N GLN A 65 3.42 -7.17 10.51
CA GLN A 65 4.83 -7.16 10.10
C GLN A 65 5.57 -5.90 10.56
N ALA A 66 4.85 -4.81 10.85
CA ALA A 66 5.40 -3.59 11.47
C ALA A 66 5.68 -3.77 12.97
N ARG A 67 5.39 -4.94 13.56
CA ARG A 67 5.59 -5.23 14.99
C ARG A 67 7.06 -5.57 15.28
N VAL A 68 7.97 -4.64 15.03
CA VAL A 68 9.42 -4.76 15.26
C VAL A 68 9.94 -3.64 16.18
N ASP A 69 11.09 -3.88 16.82
CA ASP A 69 11.71 -2.90 17.73
C ASP A 69 12.51 -1.80 16.98
N ASP A 70 12.93 -2.07 15.74
CA ASP A 70 13.70 -1.18 14.86
C ASP A 70 13.16 -1.37 13.43
N ASP A 71 12.87 -0.28 12.72
CA ASP A 71 12.29 -0.32 11.37
C ASP A 71 13.22 -1.05 10.38
N ASP A 72 14.55 -1.02 10.62
CA ASP A 72 15.55 -1.79 9.85
C ASP A 72 15.32 -3.32 9.93
N ASP A 73 14.60 -3.82 10.94
CA ASP A 73 14.30 -5.24 11.16
C ASP A 73 12.95 -5.67 10.57
N GLN A 74 12.18 -4.74 9.99
CA GLN A 74 10.91 -5.05 9.33
C GLN A 74 11.13 -5.84 8.04
N GLU A 75 10.50 -7.01 7.93
CA GLU A 75 10.44 -7.73 6.66
C GLU A 75 9.31 -7.14 5.81
N PRO A 76 9.58 -6.70 4.56
CA PRO A 76 8.53 -6.21 3.68
C PRO A 76 7.55 -7.33 3.29
N PHE A 77 6.27 -6.98 3.18
CA PHE A 77 5.27 -7.87 2.62
C PHE A 77 5.39 -7.87 1.10
N VAL A 78 5.41 -9.05 0.48
CA VAL A 78 5.52 -9.18 -0.99
C VAL A 78 4.39 -10.03 -1.53
N ALA A 79 3.60 -9.47 -2.46
CA ALA A 79 2.59 -10.17 -3.22
C ALA A 79 2.95 -10.15 -4.71
N SER A 80 3.07 -11.34 -5.31
CA SER A 80 3.52 -11.47 -6.70
C SER A 80 2.40 -11.64 -7.72
N GLU A 81 1.17 -11.92 -7.28
CA GLU A 81 0.00 -12.08 -8.14
C GLU A 81 -1.27 -11.74 -7.34
N GLY A 82 -2.26 -11.12 -7.99
CA GLY A 82 -3.58 -10.83 -7.41
C GLY A 82 -3.69 -9.49 -6.70
N GLU A 83 -4.90 -9.21 -6.22
CA GLU A 83 -5.21 -8.00 -5.44
C GLU A 83 -4.63 -8.12 -4.02
N VAL A 84 -4.14 -7.00 -3.48
CA VAL A 84 -3.66 -6.89 -2.11
C VAL A 84 -4.61 -6.01 -1.31
N VAL A 85 -5.22 -6.57 -0.27
CA VAL A 85 -6.02 -5.80 0.69
C VAL A 85 -5.12 -5.34 1.83
N VAL A 86 -5.00 -4.03 2.00
CA VAL A 86 -4.23 -3.40 3.08
C VAL A 86 -5.21 -2.86 4.11
N GLN A 87 -5.08 -3.31 5.36
CA GLN A 87 -5.96 -2.86 6.45
C GLN A 87 -5.25 -2.83 7.81
N LEU A 88 -5.72 -1.97 8.70
CA LEU A 88 -5.30 -2.01 10.11
C LEU A 88 -5.84 -3.29 10.78
N SER A 89 -5.02 -3.93 11.63
CA SER A 89 -5.49 -5.02 12.47
C SER A 89 -6.44 -4.50 13.57
N ASP A 90 -7.33 -5.35 14.06
CA ASP A 90 -8.27 -4.98 15.14
C ASP A 90 -7.51 -4.56 16.42
N GLU A 91 -6.36 -5.18 16.69
CA GLU A 91 -5.49 -4.81 17.81
C GLU A 91 -4.94 -3.38 17.64
N LEU A 92 -4.47 -3.03 16.45
CA LEU A 92 -3.95 -1.69 16.15
C LEU A 92 -5.07 -0.65 16.18
N LYS A 93 -6.24 -0.93 15.57
CA LYS A 93 -7.44 -0.08 15.64
C LYS A 93 -7.87 0.19 17.10
N ALA A 94 -7.69 -0.76 18.01
CA ALA A 94 -8.04 -0.59 19.42
C ALA A 94 -7.12 0.37 20.19
N THR A 95 -5.99 0.80 19.61
CA THR A 95 -5.05 1.75 20.22
C THR A 95 -5.21 3.19 19.76
N ILE A 96 -6.17 3.44 18.85
CA ILE A 96 -6.56 4.80 18.47
C ILE A 96 -7.01 5.57 19.72
N PRO A 97 -6.59 6.84 19.89
CA PRO A 97 -6.97 7.65 21.03
C PRO A 97 -8.49 7.70 21.27
N GLU A 98 -8.89 7.85 22.53
CA GLU A 98 -10.31 8.00 22.89
C GLU A 98 -10.97 9.13 22.06
N ASP A 99 -12.21 8.88 21.63
CA ASP A 99 -13.00 9.74 20.73
C ASP A 99 -12.45 9.89 19.29
N GLY A 100 -11.44 9.10 18.91
CA GLY A 100 -10.93 8.99 17.54
C GLY A 100 -11.60 7.88 16.73
N SER A 101 -11.63 8.06 15.40
CA SER A 101 -12.05 7.02 14.44
C SER A 101 -11.24 7.08 13.15
N VAL A 102 -10.80 5.92 12.64
CA VAL A 102 -10.16 5.83 11.31
C VAL A 102 -11.18 6.20 10.25
N ALA A 103 -10.76 6.99 9.25
CA ALA A 103 -11.60 7.36 8.12
C ALA A 103 -11.61 6.32 6.98
N ILE A 104 -10.62 5.43 6.97
CA ILE A 104 -10.43 4.42 5.93
C ILE A 104 -10.49 3.03 6.57
N ASP A 105 -11.31 2.17 6.00
CA ASP A 105 -11.46 0.80 6.45
C ASP A 105 -10.32 -0.07 5.91
N HIS A 106 -10.11 -0.03 4.59
CA HIS A 106 -9.04 -0.72 3.87
C HIS A 106 -8.77 -0.09 2.51
N TYR A 107 -7.63 -0.47 1.91
CA TYR A 107 -7.31 -0.26 0.51
C TYR A 107 -7.25 -1.59 -0.21
N THR A 108 -7.67 -1.63 -1.47
CA THR A 108 -7.41 -2.76 -2.37
C THR A 108 -6.47 -2.30 -3.46
N LEU A 109 -5.31 -2.94 -3.54
CA LEU A 109 -4.24 -2.61 -4.46
C LEU A 109 -4.22 -3.62 -5.60
N SER A 110 -4.05 -3.13 -6.82
CA SER A 110 -3.66 -3.95 -7.96
C SER A 110 -2.57 -3.23 -8.75
N ALA A 111 -1.69 -3.98 -9.39
CA ALA A 111 -0.54 -3.39 -10.06
C ALA A 111 -0.26 -4.02 -11.42
N LYS A 112 0.31 -3.21 -12.30
CA LYS A 112 0.68 -3.61 -13.64
C LYS A 112 2.03 -3.01 -14.03
N ALA A 113 2.91 -3.85 -14.55
CA ALA A 113 4.16 -3.41 -15.16
C ALA A 113 4.02 -3.39 -16.70
N PHE A 114 4.52 -2.33 -17.33
CA PHE A 114 4.56 -2.17 -18.77
C PHE A 114 5.95 -2.47 -19.33
N GLU A 115 6.03 -2.88 -20.59
CA GLU A 115 7.32 -3.18 -21.27
C GLU A 115 8.26 -1.96 -21.34
N THR A 116 7.74 -0.76 -21.14
CA THR A 116 8.48 0.50 -21.11
C THR A 116 9.32 0.69 -19.85
N GLY A 117 9.11 -0.13 -18.81
CA GLY A 117 9.70 0.07 -17.47
C GLY A 117 8.86 0.96 -16.56
N ILE A 118 7.67 1.35 -17.00
CA ILE A 118 6.66 2.07 -16.21
C ILE A 118 5.80 1.03 -15.47
N CYS A 119 5.41 1.35 -14.26
CA CYS A 119 4.46 0.61 -13.45
C CYS A 119 3.25 1.48 -13.14
N ARG A 120 2.10 0.83 -13.01
CA ARG A 120 0.87 1.42 -12.51
C ARG A 120 0.44 0.70 -11.25
N LEU A 121 0.06 1.48 -10.25
CA LEU A 121 -0.63 1.02 -9.05
C LEU A 121 -2.05 1.59 -9.08
N ASP A 122 -3.04 0.71 -9.09
CA ASP A 122 -4.44 1.05 -8.93
C ASP A 122 -4.85 0.79 -7.48
N VAL A 123 -5.54 1.75 -6.86
CA VAL A 123 -5.91 1.75 -5.44
C VAL A 123 -7.40 2.04 -5.32
N ASP A 124 -8.17 1.03 -4.93
CA ASP A 124 -9.55 1.22 -4.48
C ASP A 124 -9.57 1.56 -2.99
N ILE A 125 -10.35 2.57 -2.62
CA ILE A 125 -10.41 3.13 -1.26
C ILE A 125 -11.78 2.83 -0.65
N ALA A 126 -11.80 2.02 0.41
CA ALA A 126 -13.00 1.77 1.19
C ALA A 126 -13.02 2.65 2.43
N TYR A 127 -13.90 3.66 2.46
CA TYR A 127 -14.07 4.54 3.61
C TYR A 127 -14.91 3.90 4.72
N THR A 128 -14.64 4.28 5.96
CA THR A 128 -15.57 4.05 7.07
C THR A 128 -16.78 4.99 6.99
N ASP A 129 -17.83 4.73 7.76
CA ASP A 129 -19.01 5.59 7.82
C ASP A 129 -18.65 7.05 8.18
N GLY A 130 -18.78 7.95 7.21
CA GLY A 130 -18.45 9.38 7.36
C GLY A 130 -16.95 9.71 7.26
N GLY A 131 -16.11 8.73 6.90
CA GLY A 131 -14.67 8.91 6.72
C GLY A 131 -14.34 9.84 5.56
N GLU A 132 -14.93 9.62 4.38
CA GLU A 132 -14.75 10.47 3.19
C GLU A 132 -15.12 11.94 3.46
N ASP A 133 -16.29 12.17 4.08
CA ASP A 133 -16.76 13.50 4.49
C ASP A 133 -15.77 14.18 5.45
N ALA A 134 -15.20 13.42 6.39
CA ALA A 134 -14.21 13.94 7.32
C ALA A 134 -12.91 14.34 6.61
N LEU A 135 -12.40 13.49 5.70
CA LEU A 135 -11.14 13.75 5.02
C LEU A 135 -11.22 14.86 3.99
N SER A 136 -12.36 15.00 3.30
CA SER A 136 -12.59 16.02 2.30
C SER A 136 -12.88 17.42 2.89
N ALA A 137 -13.08 17.51 4.21
CA ALA A 137 -13.33 18.77 4.90
C ALA A 137 -12.10 19.72 4.86
N PRO A 138 -12.29 21.04 4.73
CA PRO A 138 -11.20 22.01 4.71
C PRO A 138 -10.37 22.01 6.00
N ARG A 139 -9.03 22.00 5.88
CA ARG A 139 -8.11 21.84 7.02
C ARG A 139 -7.36 23.09 7.39
N ARG A 140 -6.75 23.78 6.41
CA ARG A 140 -5.82 24.88 6.71
C ARG A 140 -6.07 26.14 5.89
N HIS A 141 -6.75 26.07 4.73
CA HIS A 141 -7.11 27.26 3.95
C HIS A 141 -8.50 27.16 3.30
N GLN A 142 -9.19 28.31 3.12
CA GLN A 142 -10.54 28.36 2.51
C GLN A 142 -10.55 28.06 1.00
N ASP A 143 -9.37 27.87 0.40
CA ASP A 143 -9.20 27.72 -1.05
C ASP A 143 -8.82 26.29 -1.46
N GLU A 144 -8.68 25.36 -0.51
CA GLU A 144 -8.43 23.94 -0.78
C GLU A 144 -9.72 23.25 -1.24
N THR A 145 -9.65 22.53 -2.35
CA THR A 145 -10.78 21.74 -2.85
C THR A 145 -10.94 20.49 -1.99
N PRO A 146 -12.16 19.92 -1.88
CA PRO A 146 -12.38 18.63 -1.21
C PRO A 146 -11.41 17.54 -1.69
N GLN A 147 -11.07 17.57 -2.99
CA GLN A 147 -10.11 16.69 -3.64
C GLN A 147 -8.71 16.82 -3.02
N ALA A 148 -8.21 18.05 -2.93
CA ALA A 148 -6.87 18.32 -2.40
C ALA A 148 -6.77 17.91 -0.92
N ASN A 149 -7.79 18.22 -0.12
CA ASN A 149 -7.84 17.83 1.29
C ASN A 149 -7.79 16.31 1.48
N LEU A 150 -8.49 15.58 0.61
CA LEU A 150 -8.54 14.14 0.67
C LEU A 150 -7.21 13.52 0.24
N HIS A 151 -6.66 13.93 -0.90
CA HIS A 151 -5.37 13.45 -1.38
C HIS A 151 -4.30 13.66 -0.32
N GLU A 152 -4.15 14.88 0.19
CA GLU A 152 -3.18 15.20 1.26
C GLU A 152 -3.38 14.31 2.50
N ALA A 153 -4.62 13.93 2.82
CA ALA A 153 -4.87 12.99 3.92
C ALA A 153 -4.36 11.58 3.67
N ILE A 154 -4.51 11.13 2.43
CA ILE A 154 -4.29 9.75 2.03
C ILE A 154 -2.84 9.55 1.69
N THR A 155 -2.17 10.49 1.04
CA THR A 155 -0.79 10.32 0.57
C THR A 155 0.24 11.06 1.42
N ASP A 156 -0.18 11.93 2.34
CA ASP A 156 0.69 12.87 3.08
C ASP A 156 1.52 13.80 2.16
N VAL A 157 1.15 13.88 0.87
CA VAL A 157 1.78 14.71 -0.16
C VAL A 157 0.82 15.82 -0.58
N GLU A 158 1.32 17.05 -0.72
CA GLU A 158 0.55 18.14 -1.34
C GLU A 158 0.50 17.91 -2.87
N ILE A 159 -0.71 17.88 -3.45
CA ILE A 159 -0.88 17.72 -4.91
C ILE A 159 -0.10 18.80 -5.66
N GLU A 160 0.89 18.40 -6.46
CA GLU A 160 1.45 19.30 -7.49
C GLU A 160 0.80 19.06 -8.87
N GLU A 161 0.38 17.83 -9.24
CA GLU A 161 -0.01 17.49 -10.62
C GLU A 161 -1.13 16.42 -10.82
N ASP A 162 -1.99 16.12 -9.84
CA ASP A 162 -3.10 15.15 -10.03
C ASP A 162 -4.12 15.57 -11.11
N GLU A 163 -4.52 14.61 -11.95
CA GLU A 163 -5.65 14.77 -12.86
C GLU A 163 -6.92 14.13 -12.27
N VAL A 164 -7.93 14.96 -11.99
CA VAL A 164 -9.24 14.50 -11.54
C VAL A 164 -10.09 14.09 -12.74
N VAL A 165 -10.39 12.80 -12.83
CA VAL A 165 -11.05 12.18 -13.99
C VAL A 165 -12.41 11.58 -13.65
N ASP A 166 -13.28 11.44 -14.64
CA ASP A 166 -14.53 10.66 -14.49
C ASP A 166 -14.26 9.14 -14.50
N GLU A 167 -13.26 8.72 -15.25
CA GLU A 167 -12.82 7.34 -15.43
C GLU A 167 -11.30 7.39 -15.68
N VAL A 168 -10.57 6.44 -15.10
CA VAL A 168 -9.12 6.33 -15.29
C VAL A 168 -8.82 6.12 -16.78
N PRO A 169 -7.84 6.83 -17.37
CA PRO A 169 -7.46 6.62 -18.75
C PRO A 169 -7.05 5.17 -19.03
N SER A 170 -7.19 4.74 -20.28
CA SER A 170 -6.72 3.42 -20.68
C SER A 170 -5.20 3.33 -20.62
N ASP A 171 -4.65 2.11 -20.52
CA ASP A 171 -3.20 1.84 -20.51
C ASP A 171 -2.39 2.58 -21.59
N ALA A 172 -2.98 2.84 -22.75
CA ALA A 172 -2.32 3.52 -23.88
C ALA A 172 -2.27 5.04 -23.74
N GLU A 173 -3.04 5.59 -22.81
CA GLU A 173 -3.22 7.02 -22.55
C GLU A 173 -2.58 7.47 -21.23
N LEU A 174 -2.07 6.53 -20.44
CA LEU A 174 -1.34 6.82 -19.20
C LEU A 174 -0.01 7.51 -19.52
N GLU A 175 0.28 8.55 -18.76
CA GLU A 175 1.54 9.30 -18.83
C GLU A 175 2.41 8.98 -17.60
N ASN A 176 3.73 8.91 -17.78
CA ASN A 176 4.65 8.62 -16.68
C ASN A 176 4.76 9.81 -15.72
N GLY A 177 4.69 9.55 -14.41
CA GLY A 177 4.69 10.56 -13.35
C GLY A 177 3.36 11.26 -13.17
N MET A 178 2.26 10.72 -13.72
CA MET A 178 0.92 11.28 -13.58
C MET A 178 0.06 10.42 -12.67
N ASP A 179 -0.63 11.08 -11.75
CA ASP A 179 -1.59 10.47 -10.85
C ASP A 179 -3.02 10.84 -11.26
N TYR A 180 -3.90 9.84 -11.26
CA TYR A 180 -5.31 10.00 -11.60
C TYR A 180 -6.18 9.66 -10.41
N MET A 181 -7.15 10.52 -10.10
CA MET A 181 -8.11 10.29 -9.03
C MET A 181 -9.53 10.41 -9.59
N THR A 182 -10.40 9.45 -9.29
CA THR A 182 -11.80 9.55 -9.69
C THR A 182 -12.52 10.66 -8.92
N LYS A 183 -13.51 11.31 -9.56
CA LYS A 183 -14.27 12.41 -8.94
C LYS A 183 -15.01 12.04 -7.66
N ASP A 184 -15.36 10.77 -7.50
CA ASP A 184 -16.02 10.22 -6.32
C ASP A 184 -15.02 9.70 -5.28
N PHE A 185 -13.71 9.86 -5.54
CA PHE A 185 -12.64 9.57 -4.59
C PHE A 185 -12.53 8.12 -4.15
N SER A 186 -13.19 7.22 -4.86
CA SER A 186 -13.18 5.79 -4.55
C SER A 186 -11.98 5.09 -5.15
N HIS A 187 -11.30 5.71 -6.12
CA HIS A 187 -10.20 5.09 -6.86
C HIS A 187 -9.09 6.09 -7.20
N ALA A 188 -7.85 5.68 -6.98
CA ALA A 188 -6.65 6.38 -7.37
C ALA A 188 -5.75 5.48 -8.22
N THR A 189 -5.09 6.05 -9.22
CA THR A 189 -4.12 5.38 -10.06
C THR A 189 -2.83 6.18 -10.06
N PHE A 190 -1.74 5.55 -9.63
CA PHE A 190 -0.40 6.11 -9.61
C PHE A 190 0.41 5.49 -10.74
N VAL A 191 1.08 6.33 -11.55
CA VAL A 191 1.89 5.87 -12.70
C VAL A 191 3.29 6.44 -12.61
N ASP A 192 4.28 5.58 -12.39
CA ASP A 192 5.68 5.99 -12.35
C ASP A 192 6.60 4.88 -12.87
N GLU A 193 7.91 5.11 -12.88
CA GLU A 193 8.90 4.07 -13.13
C GLU A 193 8.73 2.91 -12.12
N CYS A 194 8.92 1.68 -12.60
CA CYS A 194 8.85 0.52 -11.73
C CYS A 194 9.97 0.57 -10.69
N SER A 195 9.61 0.34 -9.43
CA SER A 195 10.51 0.29 -8.30
C SER A 195 11.64 -0.73 -8.48
N GLU A 196 12.85 -0.36 -8.06
CA GLU A 196 13.98 -1.30 -8.01
C GLU A 196 13.93 -2.21 -6.77
N ASN A 197 13.36 -1.73 -5.67
CA ASN A 197 13.29 -2.41 -4.37
C ASN A 197 12.22 -1.76 -3.46
N ALA A 198 12.14 -2.19 -2.19
CA ALA A 198 11.14 -1.72 -1.24
C ALA A 198 11.34 -0.27 -0.75
N GLU A 199 12.55 0.29 -0.88
CA GLU A 199 12.89 1.67 -0.48
C GLU A 199 12.64 2.69 -1.62
N ASP A 200 12.20 2.19 -2.78
CA ASP A 200 11.92 2.96 -4.01
C ASP A 200 10.42 2.89 -4.26
N ASP A 201 9.63 3.48 -3.36
CA ASP A 201 8.18 3.41 -3.37
C ASP A 201 7.57 4.26 -4.51
N ILE A 202 6.43 3.79 -5.02
CA ILE A 202 5.61 4.56 -5.98
C ILE A 202 4.71 5.55 -5.26
N THR A 203 4.27 5.21 -4.04
CA THR A 203 3.39 6.04 -3.22
C THR A 203 3.34 5.53 -1.78
N SER A 204 2.94 6.43 -0.87
CA SER A 204 2.58 6.10 0.50
C SER A 204 1.08 6.30 0.71
N LEU A 205 0.42 5.38 1.43
CA LEU A 205 -0.99 5.49 1.81
C LEU A 205 -1.16 5.50 3.33
N GLY A 206 -1.75 6.56 3.85
CA GLY A 206 -2.04 6.79 5.25
C GLY A 206 -3.40 6.24 5.68
N PHE A 207 -3.48 5.76 6.91
CA PHE A 207 -4.71 5.49 7.63
C PHE A 207 -5.00 6.66 8.58
N PRO A 208 -5.62 7.75 8.08
CA PRO A 208 -5.94 8.90 8.91
C PRO A 208 -7.03 8.55 9.92
N TYR A 209 -6.88 9.07 11.14
CA TYR A 209 -7.94 9.12 12.12
C TYR A 209 -8.35 10.57 12.37
N SER A 210 -9.66 10.78 12.52
CA SER A 210 -10.23 12.03 12.96
C SER A 210 -10.42 12.00 14.48
N GLN A 211 -10.04 13.08 15.16
CA GLN A 211 -10.31 13.27 16.58
C GLN A 211 -11.06 14.58 16.81
N LYS A 212 -12.16 14.50 17.57
CA LYS A 212 -12.89 15.69 18.01
C LYS A 212 -12.03 16.50 18.98
N PRO A 213 -11.91 17.82 18.80
CA PRO A 213 -11.10 18.65 19.69
C PRO A 213 -11.65 18.59 21.13
N SER A 214 -10.82 18.10 22.06
CA SER A 214 -11.32 17.65 23.36
C SER A 214 -11.64 18.76 24.37
N LYS A 215 -11.19 20.02 24.20
CA LYS A 215 -11.65 21.17 25.03
C LYS A 215 -11.53 22.55 24.33
N MET A 216 -12.70 23.10 23.96
CA MET A 216 -13.15 24.50 24.08
C MET A 216 -12.09 25.63 23.96
N ASN A 217 -11.85 26.12 22.73
CA ASN A 217 -11.71 27.55 22.35
C ASN A 217 -11.15 27.82 20.95
N SER A 218 -11.16 26.83 20.05
CA SER A 218 -10.76 27.07 18.67
C SER A 218 -11.89 26.72 17.73
N ALA A 219 -12.08 27.54 16.71
CA ALA A 219 -12.86 27.19 15.52
C ALA A 219 -12.10 26.16 14.66
N ASP A 220 -11.45 25.19 15.32
CA ASP A 220 -10.61 24.18 14.67
C ASP A 220 -11.52 23.03 14.24
N SER A 221 -11.44 22.70 12.95
CA SER A 221 -11.97 21.47 12.36
C SER A 221 -11.40 20.24 13.07
N ASP A 222 -12.03 19.08 12.87
CA ASP A 222 -11.52 17.81 13.41
C ASP A 222 -10.03 17.66 13.07
N ILE A 223 -9.23 17.25 14.06
CA ILE A 223 -7.80 17.04 13.84
C ILE A 223 -7.66 15.71 13.10
N ILE A 224 -7.16 15.77 11.87
CA ILE A 224 -6.84 14.60 11.07
C ILE A 224 -5.34 14.35 11.21
N ARG A 225 -4.98 13.13 11.61
CA ARG A 225 -3.59 12.67 11.72
C ARG A 225 -3.50 11.28 11.13
N ASN A 226 -2.38 10.97 10.48
CA ASN A 226 -2.09 9.61 10.05
C ASN A 226 -1.72 8.78 11.28
N PHE A 227 -2.46 7.69 11.48
CA PHE A 227 -2.23 6.74 12.56
C PHE A 227 -1.22 5.66 12.16
N ALA A 228 -1.26 5.28 10.89
CA ALA A 228 -0.34 4.39 10.25
C ALA A 228 -0.21 4.78 8.79
N ASN A 229 0.90 4.43 8.15
CA ASN A 229 1.12 4.60 6.73
C ASN A 229 1.64 3.29 6.15
N VAL A 230 1.39 3.05 4.87
CA VAL A 230 2.09 2.03 4.11
C VAL A 230 2.83 2.65 2.95
N ASP A 231 4.09 2.28 2.77
CA ASP A 231 4.87 2.58 1.59
C ASP A 231 4.74 1.41 0.63
N ILE A 232 4.43 1.71 -0.63
CA ILE A 232 4.10 0.73 -1.64
C ILE A 232 5.11 0.84 -2.77
N ALA A 233 5.84 -0.24 -3.04
CA ALA A 233 6.73 -0.35 -4.19
C ALA A 233 6.15 -1.35 -5.20
N VAL A 234 6.27 -1.06 -6.50
CA VAL A 234 5.81 -1.94 -7.57
C VAL A 234 6.99 -2.37 -8.43
N VAL A 235 7.39 -3.62 -8.26
CA VAL A 235 8.53 -4.18 -9.00
C VAL A 235 8.04 -4.95 -10.23
N ALA A 236 8.64 -4.66 -11.38
CA ALA A 236 8.42 -5.45 -12.58
C ALA A 236 8.90 -6.89 -12.37
N GLY A 237 7.98 -7.85 -12.47
CA GLY A 237 8.30 -9.27 -12.36
C GLY A 237 9.09 -9.78 -13.56
N THR A 238 9.73 -10.92 -13.34
CA THR A 238 10.64 -11.54 -14.33
C THR A 238 9.93 -12.22 -15.51
N GLN A 239 8.61 -12.33 -15.47
CA GLN A 239 7.80 -12.83 -16.59
C GLN A 239 7.22 -11.62 -17.33
N GLY A 240 7.89 -11.20 -18.40
CA GLY A 240 7.51 -10.07 -19.24
C GLY A 240 6.18 -10.29 -20.00
N GLY A 241 5.07 -10.14 -19.29
CA GLY A 241 3.71 -10.11 -19.79
C GLY A 241 2.86 -9.16 -18.93
N GLN A 242 1.71 -8.74 -19.48
CA GLN A 242 0.85 -7.64 -18.99
C GLN A 242 0.33 -7.74 -17.55
N ASP A 243 0.65 -8.81 -16.80
CA ASP A 243 0.12 -9.08 -15.45
C ASP A 243 1.23 -9.38 -14.42
N GLY A 244 2.50 -9.16 -14.77
CA GLY A 244 3.65 -9.64 -14.00
C GLY A 244 4.23 -8.66 -12.99
N ALA A 245 3.46 -7.80 -12.31
CA ALA A 245 4.00 -6.92 -11.27
C ALA A 245 3.95 -7.59 -9.89
N SER A 246 4.94 -7.29 -9.03
CA SER A 246 4.87 -7.61 -7.59
C SER A 246 4.67 -6.34 -6.80
N ILE A 247 3.72 -6.37 -5.86
CA ILE A 247 3.49 -5.29 -4.90
C ILE A 247 4.30 -5.62 -3.65
N ILE A 248 5.12 -4.68 -3.21
CA ILE A 248 5.84 -4.73 -1.95
C ILE A 248 5.23 -3.67 -1.03
N VAL A 249 4.86 -4.05 0.18
CA VAL A 249 4.25 -3.17 1.18
C VAL A 249 5.10 -3.17 2.44
N THR A 250 5.48 -1.98 2.89
CA THR A 250 6.11 -1.74 4.19
C THR A 250 5.19 -0.83 4.97
N GLY A 251 4.94 -1.10 6.26
CA GLY A 251 4.03 -0.29 7.07
C GLY A 251 4.72 0.35 8.25
N ASP A 252 4.41 1.61 8.49
CA ASP A 252 4.82 2.39 9.66
C ASP A 252 3.59 2.78 10.49
N THR A 253 3.71 2.86 11.81
CA THR A 253 2.62 3.30 12.67
C THR A 253 3.09 4.20 13.80
N ALA A 254 2.25 5.19 14.12
CA ALA A 254 2.44 6.03 15.30
C ALA A 254 2.18 5.28 16.62
N ALA A 255 1.54 4.11 16.60
CA ALA A 255 1.35 3.28 17.77
C ALA A 255 2.69 2.67 18.22
N GLU A 256 2.98 2.72 19.51
CA GLU A 256 4.24 2.18 20.05
C GLU A 256 4.09 0.72 20.46
N LEU A 257 5.19 -0.04 20.42
CA LEU A 257 5.23 -1.35 21.08
C LEU A 257 5.62 -1.20 22.54
N SER A 258 4.73 -1.65 23.41
CA SER A 258 5.02 -1.76 24.83
C SER A 258 6.13 -2.78 25.10
N VAL A 259 6.70 -2.75 26.31
CA VAL A 259 7.71 -3.73 26.76
C VAL A 259 7.21 -5.19 26.78
N THR A 260 5.90 -5.42 26.70
CA THR A 260 5.27 -6.74 26.58
C THR A 260 5.03 -7.13 25.12
N GLY A 261 5.40 -6.27 24.19
CA GLY A 261 5.22 -6.41 22.75
C GLY A 261 3.82 -6.07 22.27
N GLU A 262 2.92 -5.57 23.11
CA GLU A 262 1.55 -5.17 22.72
C GLU A 262 1.52 -3.74 22.19
N TRP A 263 0.67 -3.46 21.19
CA TRP A 263 0.43 -2.10 20.70
C TRP A 263 -0.05 -1.19 21.84
N ALA A 264 0.46 0.03 21.86
CA ALA A 264 0.09 1.10 22.77
C ALA A 264 -0.29 2.36 21.97
N PRO A 265 -1.23 3.18 22.48
CA PRO A 265 -1.57 4.44 21.82
C PRO A 265 -0.34 5.35 21.67
N PRO A 266 -0.30 6.19 20.61
CA PRO A 266 0.76 7.18 20.44
C PRO A 266 0.84 8.14 21.63
N GLU A 267 2.06 8.46 22.09
CA GLU A 267 2.32 9.48 23.10
C GLU A 267 2.43 10.88 22.44
N TYR A 268 1.31 11.61 22.32
CA TYR A 268 1.30 13.01 21.85
C TYR A 268 1.21 14.05 22.98
#